data_AF-A0A0G4G6K6-F1
#
_entry.id   AF-A0A0G4G6K6-F1
#
_cell.length_a   1.000
_cell.length_b   1.000
_cell.length_c   1.000
_cell.angle_alpha   90.00
_cell.angle_beta   90.00
_cell.angle_gamma   90.00
#
_symmetry.space_group_name_H-M   'P 1'
#
loop_
_entity.id
_entity.type
_entity.pdbx_description
1 polymer ?
#
loop_
_entity_poly.entity_id
_entity_poly.type
_entity_poly.pdbx_seq_one_letter_code
_entity_poly.pdbx_strand_id
1 'polypeptide(L)'
;MEGENAEGAGGGVDFGEDHLYFGSRPVLLVPVSGDVLPFDEGDWETDFSPQSLKSCLERAQPLPLPRDAPSRGLELVLVPAIPARDLRRRSGGPGNGTGSSKSLPPQLSRPLLKVPAGGVERKQEEPGALEGFASGVRSALVKVEGRWFRLKGCGNDEEGMVVRVSAERGGNSKEEGKKCVGEVRGSAFVHTGLRELYMTAKVGSHIEHPHPYADGEGDKGEVARIVSCNQSLGLFLYGKGHSPFGLEFPFRTACIVEETRGDRRLGTHLLAGFSLLLPSLISFKDGDLTAQAKAVSALFPKKRPDGCEVTTAQLMSDWMICSELGEPGWGLEWSDVPRDETTLCFLSLFGGAEEMGFGFVSPEELENLPFPSQWTQEGRQEMRSEWRSLWRRECTGAAALLREIEEEETAEGKDRGAVFVPAYLFSRLGFECGAFLRELHRLRASWGTYQDALCHASQWHCNAHSNNMVVLPPQEEQGGQTPEEESLRPFLCFLDLDMAFDEDTFVDFASSTSSPSFPEHQQKQGERSLGGVGKEEFDRLLFREHLNFLEVLAGADASSGVPQVALREVDGRCAALQGVQSALLDTLALSYLRGYTGEDRFPSSPVKPGRIHRFAHSLVRLCLVVMAECVA
;
A
#
# COMPACT_ATOMS: atom_id res chain seq x y z
N MET A 1 -9.67 -38.98 38.59
CA MET A 1 -10.56 -39.60 37.59
C MET A 1 -11.55 -38.55 37.18
N GLU A 2 -11.74 -38.40 35.86
CA GLU A 2 -12.71 -37.52 35.17
C GLU A 2 -12.31 -36.03 35.13
N GLY A 3 -12.02 -35.41 33.98
CA GLY A 3 -12.06 -35.90 32.59
C GLY A 3 -11.01 -35.17 31.75
N GLU A 4 -10.19 -35.96 31.06
CA GLU A 4 -9.41 -35.53 29.91
C GLU A 4 -10.41 -35.14 28.83
N ASN A 5 -10.51 -33.85 28.57
CA ASN A 5 -11.25 -33.35 27.42
C ASN A 5 -10.60 -33.90 26.16
N ALA A 6 -11.39 -34.64 25.39
CA ALA A 6 -11.05 -35.05 24.04
C ALA A 6 -10.81 -33.78 23.21
N GLU A 7 -9.52 -33.41 23.07
CA GLU A 7 -9.06 -32.61 21.94
C GLU A 7 -9.34 -33.44 20.70
N GLY A 8 -10.49 -33.16 20.08
CA GLY A 8 -10.79 -33.66 18.76
C GLY A 8 -9.64 -33.29 17.85
N ALA A 9 -9.10 -34.28 17.14
CA ALA A 9 -8.11 -34.12 16.09
C ALA A 9 -8.70 -33.37 14.89
N GLY A 10 -9.15 -32.12 15.10
CA GLY A 10 -9.17 -31.13 14.05
C GLY A 10 -7.71 -30.87 13.73
N GLY A 11 -7.27 -31.26 12.53
CA GLY A 11 -5.95 -30.91 12.04
C GLY A 11 -5.83 -29.39 12.02
N GLY A 12 -5.37 -28.81 13.12
CA GLY A 12 -5.13 -27.39 13.24
C GLY A 12 -4.08 -27.03 12.18
N VAL A 13 -4.42 -26.10 11.31
CA VAL A 13 -3.45 -25.54 10.38
C VAL A 13 -2.44 -24.78 11.23
N ASP A 14 -1.22 -25.28 11.31
CA ASP A 14 -0.12 -24.56 11.96
C ASP A 14 0.23 -23.35 11.08
N PHE A 15 -0.10 -22.14 11.54
CA PHE A 15 0.23 -20.93 10.81
C PHE A 15 1.74 -20.67 10.91
N GLY A 16 2.47 -21.08 9.87
CA GLY A 16 3.88 -20.73 9.70
C GLY A 16 4.10 -19.23 9.38
N GLU A 17 5.36 -18.80 9.39
CA GLU A 17 5.78 -17.39 9.20
C GLU A 17 5.20 -16.75 7.93
N ASP A 18 5.07 -17.52 6.85
CA ASP A 18 4.51 -17.01 5.60
C ASP A 18 3.09 -16.46 5.77
N HIS A 19 2.23 -17.08 6.59
CA HIS A 19 0.84 -16.62 6.76
C HIS A 19 0.77 -15.22 7.36
N LEU A 20 1.79 -14.85 8.14
CA LEU A 20 1.88 -13.51 8.70
C LEU A 20 2.03 -12.47 7.58
N TYR A 21 2.82 -12.74 6.55
CA TYR A 21 3.14 -11.78 5.47
C TYR A 21 2.28 -11.91 4.21
N PHE A 22 1.69 -13.10 3.97
CA PHE A 22 0.97 -13.44 2.74
C PHE A 22 -0.53 -13.71 2.96
N GLY A 23 -1.07 -13.52 4.16
CA GLY A 23 -2.51 -13.70 4.41
C GLY A 23 -2.86 -14.96 5.19
N SER A 24 -4.05 -14.95 5.80
CA SER A 24 -4.57 -16.07 6.62
C SER A 24 -5.90 -16.63 6.13
N ARG A 25 -6.67 -15.88 5.34
CA ARG A 25 -8.01 -16.28 4.89
C ARG A 25 -7.91 -17.21 3.67
N PRO A 26 -8.17 -18.51 3.82
CA PRO A 26 -7.99 -19.46 2.72
C PRO A 26 -9.00 -19.20 1.60
N VAL A 27 -8.57 -19.46 0.37
CA VAL A 27 -9.41 -19.47 -0.83
C VAL A 27 -9.05 -20.65 -1.72
N LEU A 28 -10.02 -21.11 -2.51
CA LEU A 28 -9.80 -22.11 -3.54
C LEU A 28 -9.82 -21.47 -4.92
N LEU A 29 -8.82 -21.78 -5.74
CA LEU A 29 -8.69 -21.33 -7.11
C LEU A 29 -8.80 -22.53 -8.05
N VAL A 30 -9.75 -22.49 -8.99
CA VAL A 30 -9.97 -23.58 -9.95
C VAL A 30 -9.57 -23.17 -11.37
N PRO A 31 -9.04 -24.10 -12.18
CA PRO A 31 -8.77 -23.84 -13.59
C PRO A 31 -10.05 -23.54 -14.36
N VAL A 32 -10.03 -22.49 -15.17
CA VAL A 32 -11.15 -22.09 -16.04
C VAL A 32 -10.72 -21.95 -17.49
N SER A 33 -11.69 -21.81 -18.40
CA SER A 33 -11.39 -21.59 -19.82
C SER A 33 -10.79 -20.20 -20.05
N GLY A 34 -9.77 -20.12 -20.90
CA GLY A 34 -9.16 -18.87 -21.33
C GLY A 34 -7.73 -19.09 -21.82
N ASP A 35 -7.01 -17.99 -22.02
CA ASP A 35 -5.64 -17.98 -22.53
C ASP A 35 -4.67 -17.45 -21.47
N VAL A 36 -3.40 -17.81 -21.60
CA VAL A 36 -2.32 -17.22 -20.82
C VAL A 36 -1.45 -16.39 -21.75
N LEU A 37 -1.22 -15.13 -21.37
CA LEU A 37 -0.37 -14.20 -22.09
C LEU A 37 0.88 -13.94 -21.24
N PRO A 38 2.03 -14.60 -21.53
CA PRO A 38 3.28 -14.28 -20.88
C PRO A 38 3.66 -12.83 -21.14
N PHE A 39 4.33 -12.21 -20.17
CA PHE A 39 4.79 -10.83 -20.25
C PHE A 39 6.31 -10.75 -20.07
N ASP A 40 6.93 -9.99 -20.96
CA ASP A 40 8.31 -9.53 -20.88
C ASP A 40 8.33 -8.06 -21.30
N GLU A 41 8.88 -7.17 -20.48
CA GLU A 41 8.90 -5.73 -20.75
C GLU A 41 9.49 -5.41 -22.13
N GLY A 42 10.52 -6.16 -22.56
CA GLY A 42 11.22 -5.94 -23.82
C GLY A 42 10.35 -6.16 -25.07
N ASP A 43 9.24 -6.89 -24.95
CA ASP A 43 8.32 -7.19 -26.04
C ASP A 43 7.26 -6.09 -26.25
N TRP A 44 7.14 -5.15 -25.32
CA TRP A 44 6.10 -4.12 -25.33
C TRP A 44 6.68 -2.71 -25.50
N GLU A 45 5.85 -1.84 -26.07
CA GLU A 45 6.12 -0.42 -26.20
C GLU A 45 4.81 0.37 -26.12
N THR A 46 4.91 1.65 -25.79
CA THR A 46 3.77 2.57 -25.85
C THR A 46 3.28 2.72 -27.29
N ASP A 47 1.97 2.55 -27.51
CA ASP A 47 1.33 2.83 -28.78
C ASP A 47 0.95 4.31 -28.88
N PHE A 48 1.77 5.09 -29.57
CA PHE A 48 1.51 6.50 -29.88
C PHE A 48 0.58 6.69 -31.09
N SER A 49 -0.05 5.63 -31.60
CA SER A 49 -0.99 5.75 -32.71
C SER A 49 -2.21 6.61 -32.33
N PRO A 50 -2.84 7.31 -33.30
CA PRO A 50 -4.13 7.98 -33.08
C PRO A 50 -5.23 7.04 -32.60
N GLN A 51 -5.16 5.75 -32.96
CA GLN A 51 -6.14 4.75 -32.53
C GLN A 51 -6.01 4.43 -31.04
N SER A 52 -4.80 4.36 -30.50
CA SER A 52 -4.55 4.21 -29.06
C SER A 52 -5.06 5.43 -28.27
N LEU A 53 -4.81 6.66 -28.75
CA LEU A 53 -5.41 7.86 -28.13
C LEU A 53 -6.93 7.76 -28.08
N LYS A 54 -7.54 7.44 -29.23
CA LYS A 54 -8.98 7.32 -29.36
C LYS A 54 -9.53 6.28 -28.40
N SER A 55 -8.92 5.10 -28.32
CA SER A 55 -9.35 4.06 -27.39
C SER A 55 -9.22 4.48 -25.93
N CYS A 56 -8.14 5.17 -25.56
CA CYS A 56 -7.95 5.72 -24.22
C CYS A 56 -9.04 6.72 -23.84
N LEU A 57 -9.33 7.69 -24.72
CA LEU A 57 -10.40 8.68 -24.51
C LEU A 57 -11.79 8.04 -24.47
N GLU A 58 -12.05 7.01 -25.29
CA GLU A 58 -13.31 6.26 -25.26
C GLU A 58 -13.52 5.55 -23.92
N ARG A 59 -12.46 5.02 -23.29
CA ARG A 59 -12.54 4.37 -21.98
C ARG A 59 -12.80 5.33 -20.81
N ALA A 60 -12.44 6.61 -20.97
CA ALA A 60 -12.74 7.65 -19.98
C ALA A 60 -14.23 8.01 -19.95
N GLN A 61 -15.02 7.51 -20.91
CA GLN A 61 -16.47 7.74 -21.00
C GLN A 61 -17.24 6.48 -20.59
N PRO A 62 -18.44 6.60 -19.99
CA PRO A 62 -19.31 5.46 -19.76
C PRO A 62 -19.65 4.74 -21.08
N LEU A 63 -19.47 3.43 -21.13
CA LEU A 63 -19.62 2.65 -22.37
C LEU A 63 -21.01 2.03 -22.46
N PRO A 64 -21.68 2.09 -23.63
CA PRO A 64 -22.97 1.45 -23.81
C PRO A 64 -22.84 -0.06 -23.75
N LEU A 65 -23.85 -0.72 -23.17
CA LEU A 65 -23.87 -2.18 -23.14
C LEU A 65 -23.99 -2.79 -24.55
N PRO A 66 -23.37 -3.96 -24.80
CA PRO A 66 -23.67 -4.76 -25.98
C PRO A 66 -25.17 -5.03 -26.05
N ARG A 67 -25.75 -5.00 -27.27
CA ARG A 67 -27.19 -5.25 -27.48
C ARG A 67 -27.67 -6.58 -26.90
N ASP A 68 -26.77 -7.57 -26.87
CA ASP A 68 -27.06 -8.93 -26.40
C ASP A 68 -26.63 -9.16 -24.93
N ALA A 69 -26.10 -8.14 -24.25
CA ALA A 69 -25.79 -8.26 -22.83
C ALA A 69 -27.10 -8.32 -22.03
N PRO A 70 -27.22 -9.21 -21.03
CA PRO A 70 -28.41 -9.29 -20.19
C PRO A 70 -28.57 -7.95 -19.45
N SER A 71 -29.44 -7.10 -19.99
CA SER A 71 -29.43 -5.68 -19.64
C SER A 71 -29.71 -5.46 -18.17
N ARG A 72 -30.52 -6.29 -17.48
CA ARG A 72 -30.84 -6.13 -16.04
C ARG A 72 -31.16 -4.66 -15.65
N GLY A 73 -31.65 -3.85 -16.60
CA GLY A 73 -31.88 -2.40 -16.44
C GLY A 73 -30.64 -1.49 -16.57
N LEU A 74 -29.44 -2.02 -16.74
CA LEU A 74 -28.21 -1.28 -17.04
C LEU A 74 -28.27 -0.61 -18.41
N GLU A 75 -27.72 0.60 -18.47
CA GLU A 75 -27.55 1.35 -19.71
C GLU A 75 -26.07 1.54 -20.04
N LEU A 76 -25.24 1.70 -19.00
CA LEU A 76 -23.84 2.08 -19.10
C LEU A 76 -22.96 1.20 -18.23
N VAL A 77 -21.71 1.01 -18.66
CA VAL A 77 -20.66 0.33 -17.90
C VAL A 77 -19.51 1.30 -17.67
N LEU A 78 -19.02 1.33 -16.43
CA LEU A 78 -17.77 2.00 -16.09
C LEU A 78 -16.62 1.00 -16.08
N VAL A 79 -15.50 1.43 -16.65
CA VAL A 79 -14.24 0.71 -16.65
C VAL A 79 -13.19 1.67 -16.13
N PRO A 80 -12.23 1.21 -15.31
CA PRO A 80 -11.08 2.03 -14.95
C PRO A 80 -10.38 2.56 -16.20
N ALA A 81 -10.31 3.88 -16.31
CA ALA A 81 -9.60 4.58 -17.37
C ALA A 81 -8.25 5.02 -16.81
N ILE A 82 -7.18 4.45 -17.35
CA ILE A 82 -5.83 4.92 -17.05
C ILE A 82 -5.57 6.09 -18.00
N PRO A 83 -5.12 7.25 -17.51
CA PRO A 83 -4.82 8.41 -18.34
C PRO A 83 -3.49 8.21 -19.06
N ALA A 84 -3.34 7.09 -19.76
CA ALA A 84 -2.11 6.72 -20.44
C ALA A 84 -2.42 6.07 -21.78
N ARG A 85 -1.51 6.25 -22.74
CA ARG A 85 -1.55 5.52 -24.00
C ARG A 85 -1.52 4.01 -23.79
N ASP A 86 -2.15 3.28 -24.70
CA ASP A 86 -2.11 1.81 -24.66
C ASP A 86 -0.70 1.29 -24.96
N LEU A 87 -0.47 0.04 -24.59
CA LEU A 87 0.73 -0.70 -24.95
C LEU A 87 0.44 -1.57 -26.16
N ARG A 88 1.41 -1.68 -27.06
CA ARG A 88 1.40 -2.64 -28.17
C ARG A 88 2.65 -3.50 -28.13
N ARG A 89 2.56 -4.68 -28.75
CA ARG A 89 3.74 -5.51 -28.97
C ARG A 89 4.64 -4.89 -30.04
N ARG A 90 5.95 -4.94 -29.83
CA ARG A 90 6.94 -4.47 -30.80
C ARG A 90 6.87 -5.33 -32.08
N SER A 91 6.81 -4.68 -33.22
CA SER A 91 6.83 -5.37 -34.52
C SER A 91 8.19 -6.06 -34.73
N GLY A 92 8.20 -7.38 -34.87
CA GLY A 92 9.45 -8.15 -35.01
C GLY A 92 10.14 -8.52 -33.68
N GLY A 93 9.50 -8.25 -32.54
CA GLY A 93 9.83 -8.97 -31.30
C GLY A 93 9.73 -10.47 -31.57
N PRO A 94 10.54 -11.32 -30.91
CA PRO A 94 10.61 -12.75 -31.18
C PRO A 94 9.23 -13.41 -30.96
N GLY A 95 8.41 -13.39 -32.00
CA GLY A 95 7.06 -13.94 -31.98
C GLY A 95 7.05 -15.44 -31.81
N ASN A 96 8.22 -16.09 -31.83
CA ASN A 96 8.47 -17.47 -31.51
C ASN A 96 9.97 -17.66 -31.19
N GLY A 97 10.33 -17.74 -29.91
CA GLY A 97 11.49 -18.52 -29.47
C GLY A 97 12.83 -17.80 -29.38
N THR A 98 13.32 -17.64 -28.14
CA THR A 98 14.69 -17.91 -27.64
C THR A 98 15.17 -16.90 -26.60
N GLY A 99 14.53 -15.73 -26.50
CA GLY A 99 14.64 -14.90 -25.29
C GLY A 99 14.11 -15.69 -24.10
N SER A 100 14.80 -15.65 -22.96
CA SER A 100 14.42 -16.27 -21.70
C SER A 100 13.14 -15.64 -21.13
N SER A 101 12.01 -15.80 -21.83
CA SER A 101 10.68 -15.51 -21.29
C SER A 101 10.58 -16.26 -19.98
N LYS A 102 10.35 -15.51 -18.89
CA LYS A 102 10.11 -16.08 -17.57
C LYS A 102 8.87 -16.98 -17.68
N SER A 103 9.09 -18.27 -17.83
CA SER A 103 8.00 -19.23 -17.98
C SER A 103 7.21 -19.26 -16.68
N LEU A 104 5.88 -19.12 -16.78
CA LEU A 104 5.00 -19.39 -15.67
C LEU A 104 5.17 -20.86 -15.22
N PRO A 105 5.10 -21.15 -13.91
CA PRO A 105 5.05 -22.53 -13.42
C PRO A 105 3.90 -23.30 -14.08
N PRO A 106 4.03 -24.62 -14.31
CA PRO A 106 2.98 -25.43 -14.94
C PRO A 106 1.60 -25.29 -14.29
N GLN A 107 1.54 -25.09 -12.98
CA GLN A 107 0.33 -24.92 -12.19
C GLN A 107 -0.39 -23.60 -12.51
N LEU A 108 0.34 -22.62 -13.05
CA LEU A 108 -0.16 -21.31 -13.49
C LEU A 108 -0.22 -21.21 -15.03
N SER A 109 -0.15 -22.34 -15.75
CA SER A 109 -0.22 -22.35 -17.21
C SER A 109 -1.66 -22.26 -17.75
N ARG A 110 -2.64 -22.07 -16.86
CA ARG A 110 -4.07 -21.92 -17.19
C ARG A 110 -4.68 -20.83 -16.30
N PRO A 111 -5.68 -20.08 -16.80
CA PRO A 111 -6.44 -19.14 -15.98
C PRO A 111 -7.06 -19.82 -14.76
N LEU A 112 -6.96 -19.16 -13.61
CA LEU A 112 -7.50 -19.61 -12.34
C LEU A 112 -8.56 -18.62 -11.84
N LEU A 113 -9.66 -19.13 -11.30
CA LEU A 113 -10.74 -18.32 -10.73
C LEU A 113 -11.02 -18.74 -9.29
N LYS A 114 -11.20 -17.76 -8.40
CA LYS A 114 -11.61 -17.92 -7.02
C LYS A 114 -13.04 -18.46 -6.97
N VAL A 115 -13.27 -19.49 -6.17
CA VAL A 115 -14.57 -20.15 -5.98
C VAL A 115 -14.87 -20.31 -4.49
N PRO A 116 -16.15 -20.53 -4.11
CA PRO A 116 -16.51 -20.74 -2.71
C PRO A 116 -15.69 -21.83 -2.02
N ALA A 117 -15.19 -21.55 -0.82
CA ALA A 117 -14.34 -22.47 -0.05
C ALA A 117 -15.09 -23.71 0.49
N GLY A 118 -16.42 -23.74 0.38
CA GLY A 118 -17.34 -24.75 0.91
C GLY A 118 -17.22 -26.17 0.34
N GLY A 119 -16.07 -26.58 -0.20
CA GLY A 119 -15.84 -27.96 -0.61
C GLY A 119 -14.37 -28.33 -0.59
N VAL A 120 -13.84 -28.69 0.58
CA VAL A 120 -12.64 -29.56 0.65
C VAL A 120 -12.87 -30.81 -0.21
N GLU A 121 -14.11 -31.28 -0.31
CA GLU A 121 -14.56 -32.32 -1.25
C GLU A 121 -14.33 -31.94 -2.72
N ARG A 122 -14.54 -30.67 -3.13
CA ARG A 122 -14.33 -30.23 -4.53
C ARG A 122 -12.86 -30.24 -4.96
N LYS A 123 -11.91 -30.07 -4.04
CA LYS A 123 -10.47 -30.13 -4.40
C LYS A 123 -10.10 -31.51 -4.96
N GLN A 124 -10.75 -32.58 -4.49
CA GLN A 124 -10.54 -33.93 -5.02
C GLN A 124 -11.17 -34.12 -6.40
N GLU A 125 -12.17 -33.30 -6.73
CA GLU A 125 -12.97 -33.42 -7.95
C GLU A 125 -12.44 -32.57 -9.12
N GLU A 126 -11.66 -31.52 -8.84
CA GLU A 126 -11.18 -30.55 -9.84
C GLU A 126 -9.65 -30.64 -10.07
N PRO A 127 -9.19 -31.40 -11.09
CA PRO A 127 -7.77 -31.50 -11.42
C PRO A 127 -7.13 -30.12 -11.69
N GLY A 128 -6.13 -29.77 -10.89
CA GLY A 128 -5.39 -28.51 -11.02
C GLY A 128 -5.89 -27.36 -10.16
N ALA A 129 -6.86 -27.59 -9.25
CA ALA A 129 -7.22 -26.61 -8.24
C ALA A 129 -6.05 -26.29 -7.30
N LEU A 130 -5.88 -25.01 -6.94
CA LEU A 130 -4.85 -24.53 -6.02
C LEU A 130 -5.49 -23.92 -4.78
N GLU A 131 -4.89 -24.22 -3.63
CA GLU A 131 -5.16 -23.51 -2.39
C GLU A 131 -4.35 -22.21 -2.38
N GLY A 132 -4.98 -21.17 -1.85
CA GLY A 132 -4.36 -19.87 -1.70
C GLY A 132 -4.94 -19.10 -0.53
N PHE A 133 -4.55 -17.83 -0.44
CA PHE A 133 -5.06 -16.87 0.54
C PHE A 133 -5.68 -15.67 -0.15
N ALA A 134 -6.73 -15.09 0.44
CA ALA A 134 -7.32 -13.85 -0.04
C ALA A 134 -6.33 -12.70 0.11
N SER A 135 -6.21 -11.88 -0.93
CA SER A 135 -5.40 -10.67 -0.96
C SER A 135 -6.30 -9.51 -1.42
N GLY A 136 -7.14 -9.06 -0.50
CA GLY A 136 -8.30 -8.24 -0.83
C GLY A 136 -9.42 -9.03 -1.52
N VAL A 137 -10.47 -8.29 -1.89
CA VAL A 137 -11.70 -8.86 -2.49
C VAL A 137 -11.40 -9.51 -3.85
N ARG A 138 -10.66 -8.80 -4.72
CA ARG A 138 -10.44 -9.19 -6.13
C ARG A 138 -9.17 -10.00 -6.40
N SER A 139 -8.36 -10.27 -5.38
CA SER A 139 -7.06 -10.94 -5.58
C SER A 139 -6.87 -12.12 -4.63
N ALA A 140 -5.91 -12.97 -4.98
CA ALA A 140 -5.50 -14.10 -4.19
C ALA A 140 -4.00 -14.35 -4.32
N LEU A 141 -3.45 -15.10 -3.37
CA LEU A 141 -2.06 -15.50 -3.30
C LEU A 141 -1.97 -17.00 -3.31
N VAL A 142 -1.08 -17.57 -4.12
CA VAL A 142 -0.83 -19.02 -4.16
C VAL A 142 0.64 -19.30 -3.99
N LYS A 143 0.96 -20.37 -3.26
CA LYS A 143 2.32 -20.85 -3.11
C LYS A 143 2.56 -22.01 -4.08
N VAL A 144 3.47 -21.83 -5.02
CA VAL A 144 3.84 -22.85 -6.02
C VAL A 144 5.36 -23.01 -5.98
N GLU A 145 5.83 -24.25 -5.79
CA GLU A 145 7.27 -24.59 -5.78
C GLU A 145 8.08 -23.73 -4.79
N GLY A 146 7.50 -23.43 -3.63
CA GLY A 146 8.15 -22.63 -2.59
C GLY A 146 8.05 -21.11 -2.77
N ARG A 147 7.55 -20.63 -3.92
CA ARG A 147 7.42 -19.20 -4.25
C ARG A 147 5.98 -18.73 -4.18
N TRP A 148 5.79 -17.45 -3.90
CA TRP A 148 4.47 -16.82 -3.78
C TRP A 148 4.09 -16.07 -5.05
N PHE A 149 2.84 -16.24 -5.47
CA PHE A 149 2.30 -15.59 -6.67
C PHE A 149 1.01 -14.86 -6.35
N ARG A 150 0.88 -13.65 -6.88
CA ARG A 150 -0.31 -12.82 -6.80
C ARG A 150 -1.13 -12.93 -8.07
N LEU A 151 -2.42 -13.17 -7.88
CA LEU A 151 -3.44 -13.24 -8.92
C LEU A 151 -4.43 -12.08 -8.69
N LYS A 152 -4.22 -10.94 -9.34
CA LYS A 152 -5.06 -9.73 -9.19
C LYS A 152 -6.12 -9.67 -10.30
N GLY A 153 -7.39 -9.77 -9.91
CA GLY A 153 -8.52 -9.95 -10.85
C GLY A 153 -8.93 -11.42 -11.03
N CYS A 154 -8.82 -12.23 -9.98
CA CYS A 154 -9.15 -13.66 -10.01
C CYS A 154 -10.55 -14.00 -9.47
N GLY A 155 -11.48 -13.04 -9.47
CA GLY A 155 -12.84 -13.20 -8.93
C GLY A 155 -13.11 -12.29 -7.73
N ASN A 156 -14.39 -12.00 -7.48
CA ASN A 156 -14.92 -11.16 -6.41
C ASN A 156 -15.32 -12.05 -5.24
N ASP A 157 -14.41 -12.29 -4.29
CA ASP A 157 -14.59 -13.30 -3.25
C ASP A 157 -15.10 -14.63 -3.87
N GLU A 158 -16.27 -15.09 -3.46
CA GLU A 158 -16.83 -16.36 -3.91
C GLU A 158 -17.80 -16.22 -5.10
N GLU A 159 -17.99 -15.00 -5.61
CA GLU A 159 -19.00 -14.68 -6.63
C GLU A 159 -18.46 -14.75 -8.07
N GLY A 160 -17.15 -14.97 -8.24
CA GLY A 160 -16.50 -14.90 -9.55
C GLY A 160 -16.52 -13.46 -10.10
N MET A 161 -16.74 -13.29 -11.41
CA MET A 161 -16.80 -11.96 -12.01
C MET A 161 -18.24 -11.48 -12.11
N VAL A 162 -18.56 -10.44 -11.36
CA VAL A 162 -19.94 -9.93 -11.25
C VAL A 162 -20.04 -8.51 -11.76
N VAL A 163 -21.21 -8.15 -12.29
CA VAL A 163 -21.54 -6.76 -12.61
C VAL A 163 -22.37 -6.20 -11.47
N ARG A 164 -21.79 -5.28 -10.72
CA ARG A 164 -22.48 -4.53 -9.67
C ARG A 164 -23.23 -3.38 -10.29
N VAL A 165 -24.55 -3.36 -10.10
CA VAL A 165 -25.39 -2.24 -10.54
C VAL A 165 -25.45 -1.22 -9.41
N SER A 166 -24.93 -0.02 -9.67
CA SER A 166 -25.07 1.11 -8.77
C SER A 166 -26.24 1.95 -9.27
N ALA A 167 -27.33 2.01 -8.49
CA ALA A 167 -28.29 3.09 -8.63
C ALA A 167 -27.57 4.36 -8.16
N GLU A 168 -27.50 5.40 -9.01
CA GLU A 168 -26.87 6.68 -8.63
C GLU A 168 -27.38 7.13 -7.24
N ARG A 169 -26.49 7.08 -6.24
CA ARG A 169 -26.74 7.65 -4.91
C ARG A 169 -26.66 9.16 -5.06
N GLY A 170 -27.78 9.81 -5.36
CA GLY A 170 -27.84 11.27 -5.37
C GLY A 170 -29.25 11.80 -5.57
N GLY A 171 -29.92 12.18 -4.46
CA GLY A 171 -31.06 13.10 -4.47
C GLY A 171 -32.43 12.47 -4.74
N ASN A 172 -33.38 12.82 -3.87
CA ASN A 172 -34.82 12.55 -3.89
C ASN A 172 -35.40 11.97 -5.21
N SER A 173 -35.76 10.70 -5.11
CA SER A 173 -36.29 9.74 -6.08
C SER A 173 -37.55 10.13 -6.86
N LYS A 174 -37.57 11.26 -7.60
CA LYS A 174 -38.70 11.57 -8.51
C LYS A 174 -38.34 12.03 -9.92
N GLU A 175 -37.07 12.19 -10.27
CA GLU A 175 -36.70 12.49 -11.66
C GLU A 175 -36.67 11.21 -12.50
N GLU A 176 -37.64 11.10 -13.42
CA GLU A 176 -37.61 10.15 -14.54
C GLU A 176 -36.36 10.44 -15.39
N GLY A 177 -35.45 9.46 -15.53
CA GLY A 177 -34.28 9.58 -16.41
C GLY A 177 -32.92 9.14 -15.85
N LYS A 178 -32.84 8.61 -14.62
CA LYS A 178 -31.57 8.12 -14.05
C LYS A 178 -31.10 6.84 -14.76
N LYS A 179 -29.92 6.91 -15.38
CA LYS A 179 -29.28 5.77 -16.03
C LYS A 179 -28.72 4.82 -14.97
N CYS A 180 -28.97 3.52 -15.12
CA CYS A 180 -28.32 2.52 -14.27
C CYS A 180 -26.90 2.26 -14.78
N VAL A 181 -25.92 2.41 -13.89
CA VAL A 181 -24.51 2.24 -14.20
C VAL A 181 -23.99 0.95 -13.59
N GLY A 182 -23.26 0.17 -14.39
CA GLY A 182 -22.69 -1.12 -14.03
C GLY A 182 -21.18 -1.05 -13.87
N GLU A 183 -20.66 -1.74 -12.88
CA GLU A 183 -19.22 -1.88 -12.63
C GLU A 183 -18.86 -3.37 -12.60
N VAL A 184 -17.83 -3.79 -13.33
CA VAL A 184 -17.33 -5.16 -13.23
C VAL A 184 -16.45 -5.30 -12.00
N ARG A 185 -16.81 -6.19 -11.10
CA ARG A 185 -16.05 -6.54 -9.91
C ARG A 185 -15.35 -7.89 -10.08
N GLY A 186 -14.28 -8.09 -9.32
CA GLY A 186 -13.51 -9.33 -9.33
C GLY A 186 -12.58 -9.52 -10.54
N SER A 187 -12.39 -8.50 -11.38
CA SER A 187 -11.56 -8.59 -12.58
C SER A 187 -10.53 -7.47 -12.64
N ALA A 188 -9.40 -7.75 -13.29
CA ALA A 188 -8.60 -6.73 -13.96
C ALA A 188 -9.05 -6.63 -15.43
N PHE A 189 -8.51 -5.67 -16.17
CA PHE A 189 -8.76 -5.56 -17.61
C PHE A 189 -7.44 -5.67 -18.36
N VAL A 190 -7.47 -6.06 -19.64
CA VAL A 190 -6.23 -6.23 -20.41
C VAL A 190 -5.39 -4.96 -20.43
N HIS A 191 -5.98 -3.79 -20.66
CA HIS A 191 -5.23 -2.52 -20.71
C HIS A 191 -4.64 -2.16 -19.34
N THR A 192 -5.39 -2.34 -18.25
CA THR A 192 -4.88 -2.06 -16.90
C THR A 192 -3.83 -3.07 -16.46
N GLY A 193 -4.01 -4.34 -16.81
CA GLY A 193 -3.08 -5.39 -16.45
C GLY A 193 -1.77 -5.31 -17.22
N LEU A 194 -1.81 -4.98 -18.51
CA LEU A 194 -0.59 -4.71 -19.28
C LEU A 194 0.15 -3.49 -18.73
N ARG A 195 -0.59 -2.43 -18.33
CA ARG A 195 0.02 -1.26 -17.72
C ARG A 195 0.70 -1.58 -16.39
N GLU A 196 0.02 -2.28 -15.48
CA GLU A 196 0.59 -2.77 -14.22
C GLU A 196 1.90 -3.53 -14.44
N LEU A 197 1.87 -4.54 -15.32
CA LEU A 197 3.04 -5.38 -15.59
C LEU A 197 4.20 -4.57 -16.20
N TYR A 198 3.89 -3.64 -17.11
CA TYR A 198 4.88 -2.78 -17.74
C TYR A 198 5.49 -1.79 -16.76
N MET A 199 4.67 -1.07 -15.98
CA MET A 199 5.16 -0.11 -15.00
C MET A 199 5.90 -0.79 -13.87
N THR A 200 5.45 -1.95 -13.40
CA THR A 200 6.17 -2.76 -12.40
C THR A 200 7.55 -3.17 -12.90
N ALA A 201 7.66 -3.66 -14.14
CA ALA A 201 8.95 -4.03 -14.72
C ALA A 201 9.85 -2.81 -14.98
N LYS A 202 9.30 -1.75 -15.57
CA LYS A 202 10.01 -0.50 -15.87
C LYS A 202 10.53 0.18 -14.60
N VAL A 203 9.67 0.38 -13.60
CA VAL A 203 10.04 1.02 -12.34
C VAL A 203 11.02 0.13 -11.57
N GLY A 204 10.75 -1.18 -11.48
CA GLY A 204 11.64 -2.13 -10.82
C GLY A 204 13.04 -2.16 -11.43
N SER A 205 13.15 -2.17 -12.76
CA SER A 205 14.45 -2.18 -13.44
C SER A 205 15.25 -0.89 -13.25
N HIS A 206 14.63 0.25 -12.96
CA HIS A 206 15.33 1.51 -12.73
C HIS A 206 15.68 1.74 -11.26
N ILE A 207 14.79 1.33 -10.34
CA ILE A 207 14.90 1.63 -8.91
C ILE A 207 15.67 0.55 -8.14
N GLU A 208 15.61 -0.73 -8.54
CA GLU A 208 16.23 -1.82 -7.75
C GLU A 208 17.76 -1.90 -7.88
N HIS A 209 18.37 -1.10 -8.76
CA HIS A 209 19.82 -1.05 -8.91
C HIS A 209 20.46 -0.31 -7.72
N PRO A 210 21.58 -0.81 -7.15
CA PRO A 210 22.34 -0.07 -6.16
C PRO A 210 22.72 1.29 -6.76
N HIS A 211 22.38 2.37 -6.05
CA HIS A 211 22.52 3.73 -6.56
C HIS A 211 23.98 3.97 -7.03
N PRO A 212 24.23 4.50 -8.23
CA PRO A 212 25.58 4.71 -8.78
C PRO A 212 26.47 5.69 -7.98
N TYR A 213 26.00 6.26 -6.87
CA TYR A 213 26.85 7.01 -5.94
C TYR A 213 27.62 6.10 -4.97
N ALA A 214 27.39 4.78 -4.99
CA ALA A 214 28.16 3.81 -4.19
C ALA A 214 29.63 3.65 -4.65
N ASP A 215 29.94 4.09 -5.88
CA ASP A 215 31.25 3.85 -6.53
C ASP A 215 32.19 5.07 -6.47
N GLY A 216 31.75 6.20 -5.88
CA GLY A 216 32.60 7.36 -5.64
C GLY A 216 33.29 7.28 -4.28
N GLU A 217 34.59 7.57 -4.22
CA GLU A 217 35.42 7.63 -2.98
C GLU A 217 34.96 8.71 -1.95
N GLY A 218 33.77 9.29 -2.09
CA GLY A 218 33.19 10.24 -1.14
C GLY A 218 32.06 9.59 -0.35
N ASP A 219 32.26 9.49 0.97
CA ASP A 219 31.26 9.25 2.02
C ASP A 219 29.99 8.50 1.54
N LYS A 220 30.07 7.17 1.54
CA LYS A 220 29.01 6.25 1.10
C LYS A 220 27.74 6.45 1.94
N GLY A 221 26.90 7.38 1.52
CA GLY A 221 25.57 7.58 2.08
C GLY A 221 24.79 6.27 1.99
N GLU A 222 24.23 5.85 3.12
CA GLU A 222 23.39 4.67 3.28
C GLU A 222 22.04 4.85 2.55
N VAL A 223 22.03 4.70 1.22
CA VAL A 223 20.77 4.79 0.48
C VAL A 223 19.98 3.51 0.69
N ALA A 224 18.82 3.62 1.36
CA ALA A 224 17.89 2.51 1.56
C ALA A 224 17.53 1.87 0.20
N ARG A 225 17.64 0.55 0.11
CA ARG A 225 17.32 -0.18 -1.11
C ARG A 225 15.82 -0.20 -1.32
N ILE A 226 15.33 0.52 -2.31
CA ILE A 226 13.92 0.47 -2.71
C ILE A 226 13.71 -0.77 -3.58
N VAL A 227 12.66 -1.52 -3.30
CA VAL A 227 12.40 -2.81 -3.94
C VAL A 227 10.95 -2.93 -4.37
N SER A 228 10.72 -3.58 -5.50
CA SER A 228 9.36 -3.93 -5.93
C SER A 228 8.87 -5.13 -5.13
N CYS A 229 7.60 -5.07 -4.72
CA CYS A 229 6.93 -6.20 -4.11
C CYS A 229 6.64 -7.29 -5.14
N ASN A 230 6.33 -6.88 -6.37
CA ASN A 230 5.90 -7.78 -7.43
C ASN A 230 6.95 -7.88 -8.54
N GLN A 231 6.94 -9.02 -9.20
CA GLN A 231 7.68 -9.26 -10.43
C GLN A 231 6.68 -9.70 -11.50
N SER A 232 6.61 -8.92 -12.57
CA SER A 232 5.72 -9.15 -13.71
C SER A 232 5.97 -10.50 -14.38
N LEU A 233 4.91 -11.30 -14.57
CA LEU A 233 4.99 -12.60 -15.27
C LEU A 233 4.02 -12.71 -16.45
N GLY A 234 2.79 -12.22 -16.33
CA GLY A 234 1.81 -12.35 -17.40
C GLY A 234 0.38 -12.00 -17.03
N LEU A 235 -0.54 -12.28 -17.96
CA LEU A 235 -1.97 -12.15 -17.78
C LEU A 235 -2.67 -13.48 -18.01
N PHE A 236 -3.70 -13.76 -17.22
CA PHE A 236 -4.75 -14.69 -17.61
C PHE A 236 -5.84 -13.91 -18.34
N LEU A 237 -6.19 -14.37 -19.53
CA LEU A 237 -7.25 -13.82 -20.34
C LEU A 237 -8.46 -14.74 -20.24
N TYR A 238 -9.50 -14.31 -19.54
CA TYR A 238 -10.65 -15.19 -19.31
C TYR A 238 -11.42 -15.46 -20.61
N GLY A 239 -11.99 -16.67 -20.70
CA GLY A 239 -12.85 -17.08 -21.79
C GLY A 239 -14.29 -16.58 -21.63
N LYS A 240 -15.12 -16.77 -22.67
CA LYS A 240 -16.50 -16.27 -22.75
C LYS A 240 -17.37 -16.56 -21.52
N GLY A 241 -17.19 -17.71 -20.87
CA GLY A 241 -17.94 -18.10 -19.67
C GLY A 241 -17.66 -17.25 -18.42
N HIS A 242 -16.55 -16.51 -18.41
CA HIS A 242 -16.08 -15.71 -17.28
C HIS A 242 -15.81 -14.25 -17.69
N SER A 243 -16.36 -13.80 -18.83
CA SER A 243 -16.33 -12.40 -19.25
C SER A 243 -17.77 -11.90 -19.27
N PRO A 244 -18.21 -11.07 -18.31
CA PRO A 244 -19.63 -10.69 -18.16
C PRO A 244 -20.26 -10.06 -19.40
N PHE A 245 -19.45 -9.48 -20.29
CA PHE A 245 -19.89 -8.84 -21.54
C PHE A 245 -19.40 -9.58 -22.80
N GLY A 246 -18.91 -10.80 -22.66
CA GLY A 246 -18.31 -11.57 -23.74
C GLY A 246 -16.91 -11.09 -24.14
N LEU A 247 -16.36 -11.67 -25.20
CA LEU A 247 -15.00 -11.38 -25.70
C LEU A 247 -14.94 -10.23 -26.71
N GLU A 248 -16.08 -9.91 -27.34
CA GLU A 248 -16.21 -8.87 -28.36
C GLU A 248 -16.32 -7.46 -27.76
N PHE A 249 -16.50 -7.38 -26.44
CA PHE A 249 -16.55 -6.10 -25.76
C PHE A 249 -15.16 -5.44 -25.78
N PRO A 250 -15.05 -4.10 -25.88
CA PRO A 250 -13.76 -3.43 -26.07
C PRO A 250 -12.71 -3.71 -24.98
N PHE A 251 -13.14 -4.28 -23.86
CA PHE A 251 -12.30 -4.62 -22.73
C PHE A 251 -12.56 -6.06 -22.29
N ARG A 252 -11.54 -6.89 -22.47
CA ARG A 252 -11.53 -8.29 -22.04
C ARG A 252 -11.16 -8.35 -20.55
N THR A 253 -11.90 -9.16 -19.79
CA THR A 253 -11.57 -9.46 -18.40
C THR A 253 -10.27 -10.23 -18.31
N ALA A 254 -9.42 -9.84 -17.38
CA ALA A 254 -8.11 -10.44 -17.17
C ALA A 254 -7.79 -10.62 -15.69
N CYS A 255 -6.78 -11.42 -15.41
CA CYS A 255 -6.09 -11.46 -14.13
C CYS A 255 -4.62 -11.19 -14.35
N ILE A 256 -4.04 -10.33 -13.53
CA ILE A 256 -2.62 -10.04 -13.51
C ILE A 256 -1.94 -11.14 -12.71
N VAL A 257 -0.83 -11.67 -13.23
CA VAL A 257 -0.04 -12.74 -12.62
C VAL A 257 1.36 -12.23 -12.35
N GLU A 258 1.73 -12.21 -11.08
CA GLU A 258 2.99 -11.69 -10.58
C GLU A 258 3.58 -12.67 -9.57
N GLU A 259 4.90 -12.80 -9.52
CA GLU A 259 5.58 -13.34 -8.34
C GLU A 259 5.66 -12.23 -7.30
N THR A 260 5.39 -12.52 -6.02
CA THR A 260 5.25 -11.47 -5.01
C THR A 260 6.05 -11.78 -3.74
N ARG A 261 6.57 -10.73 -3.09
CA ARG A 261 7.38 -10.80 -1.87
C ARG A 261 6.57 -10.58 -0.59
N GLY A 262 5.29 -10.20 -0.70
CA GLY A 262 4.40 -10.02 0.45
C GLY A 262 3.02 -9.49 0.08
N ASP A 263 2.17 -9.36 1.09
CA ASP A 263 0.81 -8.80 0.95
C ASP A 263 0.37 -7.88 2.08
N ARG A 264 1.00 -7.97 3.26
CA ARG A 264 0.61 -7.12 4.37
C ARG A 264 0.97 -5.67 4.11
N ARG A 265 -0.05 -4.82 4.17
CA ARG A 265 0.00 -3.40 3.85
C ARG A 265 0.55 -2.56 4.99
N LEU A 266 1.34 -1.54 4.66
CA LEU A 266 1.81 -0.54 5.62
C LEU A 266 0.64 0.09 6.36
N GLY A 267 -0.36 0.61 5.64
CA GLY A 267 -1.56 1.18 6.25
C GLY A 267 -2.33 0.14 7.07
N THR A 268 -3.09 -0.71 6.38
CA THR A 268 -4.11 -1.58 6.99
C THR A 268 -3.57 -2.56 8.03
N HIS A 269 -2.30 -2.96 7.96
CA HIS A 269 -1.77 -3.97 8.88
C HIS A 269 -0.74 -3.38 9.85
N LEU A 270 0.28 -2.67 9.36
CA LEU A 270 1.36 -2.20 10.23
C LEU A 270 0.95 -0.97 11.04
N LEU A 271 0.59 0.15 10.40
CA LEU A 271 0.20 1.38 11.11
C LEU A 271 -1.08 1.15 11.94
N ALA A 272 -2.01 0.35 11.43
CA ALA A 272 -3.20 -0.09 12.15
C ALA A 272 -2.87 -0.90 13.41
N GLY A 273 -2.11 -1.99 13.24
CA GLY A 273 -1.74 -2.89 14.32
C GLY A 273 -0.91 -2.17 15.37
N PHE A 274 0.00 -1.30 14.93
CA PHE A 274 0.80 -0.47 15.81
C PHE A 274 -0.07 0.50 16.61
N SER A 275 -1.00 1.18 15.92
CA SER A 275 -1.98 2.03 16.60
C SER A 275 -2.67 1.22 17.68
N LEU A 276 -3.29 0.09 17.35
CA LEU A 276 -4.01 -0.78 18.29
C LEU A 276 -3.16 -1.29 19.46
N LEU A 277 -1.88 -1.59 19.23
CA LEU A 277 -0.94 -2.06 20.25
C LEU A 277 -0.34 -0.96 21.12
N LEU A 278 -0.40 0.31 20.69
CA LEU A 278 0.23 1.42 21.39
C LEU A 278 -0.06 1.46 22.91
N PRO A 279 -1.30 1.23 23.40
CA PRO A 279 -1.58 1.23 24.84
C PRO A 279 -0.87 0.12 25.62
N SER A 280 -0.45 -0.95 24.95
CA SER A 280 0.30 -2.08 25.53
C SER A 280 1.82 -1.92 25.37
N LEU A 281 2.28 -1.03 24.50
CA LEU A 281 3.71 -0.80 24.23
C LEU A 281 4.26 0.42 24.98
N ILE A 282 3.39 1.30 25.46
CA ILE A 282 3.76 2.51 26.20
C ILE A 282 3.38 2.36 27.66
N SER A 283 4.37 2.50 28.54
CA SER A 283 4.18 2.58 29.98
C SER A 283 4.22 4.04 30.42
N PHE A 284 3.26 4.49 31.20
CA PHE A 284 3.28 5.84 31.76
C PHE A 284 3.53 5.78 33.28
N LYS A 285 4.42 6.65 33.77
CA LYS A 285 4.76 6.74 35.20
C LYS A 285 3.59 7.31 35.99
N ASP A 286 3.32 6.74 37.17
CA ASP A 286 2.46 7.29 38.23
C ASP A 286 0.95 7.45 37.95
N GLY A 287 0.43 6.97 36.81
CA GLY A 287 -1.01 6.88 36.52
C GLY A 287 -1.77 8.21 36.37
N ASP A 288 -1.14 9.37 36.57
CA ASP A 288 -1.74 10.68 36.30
C ASP A 288 -1.73 10.99 34.80
N LEU A 289 -2.79 10.53 34.12
CA LEU A 289 -3.01 10.76 32.68
C LEU A 289 -2.98 12.24 32.28
N THR A 290 -3.32 13.16 33.19
CA THR A 290 -3.33 14.61 32.90
C THR A 290 -1.91 15.17 32.89
N ALA A 291 -1.09 14.81 33.88
CA ALA A 291 0.32 15.19 33.91
C ALA A 291 1.08 14.61 32.70
N GLN A 292 0.78 13.36 32.34
CA GLN A 292 1.36 12.68 31.19
C GLN A 292 0.97 13.34 29.87
N ALA A 293 -0.31 13.70 29.70
CA ALA A 293 -0.75 14.43 28.52
C ALA A 293 0.03 15.74 28.35
N LYS A 294 0.24 16.50 29.44
CA LYS A 294 1.05 17.73 29.40
C LYS A 294 2.52 17.47 29.05
N ALA A 295 3.10 16.38 29.56
CA ALA A 295 4.48 16.01 29.26
C ALA A 295 4.64 15.62 27.78
N VAL A 296 3.68 14.87 27.23
CA VAL A 296 3.60 14.57 25.80
C VAL A 296 3.37 15.83 24.98
N SER A 297 2.50 16.76 25.41
CA SER A 297 2.33 18.05 24.73
C SER A 297 3.64 18.84 24.63
N ALA A 298 4.54 18.70 25.61
CA ALA A 298 5.84 19.38 25.62
C ALA A 298 6.84 18.84 24.59
N LEU A 299 6.58 17.67 23.98
CA LEU A 299 7.35 17.14 22.85
C LEU A 299 7.21 17.99 21.59
N PHE A 300 6.06 18.65 21.46
CA PHE A 300 5.71 19.36 20.25
C PHE A 300 6.33 20.76 20.25
N PRO A 301 6.90 21.20 19.13
CA PRO A 301 7.36 22.56 18.99
C PRO A 301 6.24 23.58 19.25
N LYS A 302 6.56 24.73 19.84
CA LYS A 302 5.60 25.79 20.18
C LYS A 302 4.81 26.33 18.98
N LYS A 303 5.32 26.17 17.75
CA LYS A 303 4.62 26.59 16.52
C LYS A 303 3.51 25.64 16.11
N ARG A 304 3.47 24.42 16.65
CA ARG A 304 2.38 23.49 16.39
C ARG A 304 1.11 24.01 17.08
N PRO A 305 -0.05 24.07 16.40
CA PRO A 305 -1.32 24.05 17.14
C PRO A 305 -1.32 22.87 18.07
N ASP A 306 -1.79 23.04 19.31
CA ASP A 306 -1.91 22.01 20.34
C ASP A 306 -1.66 20.57 19.81
N GLY A 307 -0.47 20.03 20.09
CA GLY A 307 -0.04 18.77 19.48
C GLY A 307 -0.84 17.54 19.91
N CYS A 308 -1.69 17.67 20.92
CA CYS A 308 -2.60 16.63 21.36
C CYS A 308 -3.99 16.73 20.71
N GLU A 309 -4.45 17.94 20.36
CA GLU A 309 -5.75 18.14 19.71
C GLU A 309 -5.66 18.14 18.18
N VAL A 310 -4.58 18.71 17.62
CA VAL A 310 -4.39 18.79 16.18
C VAL A 310 -3.46 17.67 15.70
N THR A 311 -4.05 16.76 14.93
CA THR A 311 -3.38 15.61 14.34
C THR A 311 -2.45 16.02 13.20
N THR A 312 -1.44 15.19 12.93
CA THR A 312 -0.54 15.38 11.77
C THR A 312 -1.33 15.38 10.47
N ALA A 313 -2.34 14.51 10.34
CA ALA A 313 -3.27 14.46 9.21
C ALA A 313 -3.90 15.84 8.92
N GLN A 314 -4.52 16.46 9.94
CA GLN A 314 -5.15 17.78 9.80
C GLN A 314 -4.16 18.85 9.31
N LEU A 315 -2.92 18.85 9.84
CA LEU A 315 -1.89 19.78 9.40
C LEU A 315 -1.47 19.59 7.94
N MET A 316 -1.48 18.34 7.45
CA MET A 316 -1.16 18.01 6.06
C MET A 316 -2.34 18.32 5.12
N SER A 317 -3.58 18.05 5.54
CA SER A 317 -4.79 18.42 4.79
C SER A 317 -4.85 19.93 4.59
N ASP A 318 -4.61 20.71 5.65
CA ASP A 318 -4.55 22.16 5.57
C ASP A 318 -3.42 22.61 4.62
N TRP A 319 -2.26 21.97 4.69
CA TRP A 319 -1.14 22.29 3.79
C TRP A 319 -1.48 22.01 2.32
N MET A 320 -2.13 20.88 2.04
CA MET A 320 -2.61 20.55 0.70
C MET A 320 -3.60 21.59 0.20
N ILE A 321 -4.63 21.91 1.00
CA ILE A 321 -5.64 22.93 0.63
C ILE A 321 -4.98 24.28 0.33
N CYS A 322 -4.05 24.73 1.18
CA CYS A 322 -3.33 25.99 0.96
C CYS A 322 -2.46 25.96 -0.30
N SER A 323 -1.78 24.85 -0.56
CA SER A 323 -0.95 24.67 -1.76
C SER A 323 -1.79 24.70 -3.04
N GLU A 324 -3.03 24.21 -2.96
CA GLU A 324 -3.98 24.13 -4.07
C GLU A 324 -4.70 25.44 -4.37
N LEU A 325 -5.09 26.20 -3.34
CA LEU A 325 -5.89 27.42 -3.51
C LEU A 325 -5.08 28.64 -3.91
N GLY A 326 -3.74 28.62 -3.77
CA GLY A 326 -2.82 29.61 -4.35
C GLY A 326 -2.97 31.07 -3.88
N GLU A 327 -4.00 31.42 -3.09
CA GLU A 327 -4.17 32.77 -2.53
C GLU A 327 -3.90 32.78 -1.02
N PRO A 328 -2.81 33.44 -0.57
CA PRO A 328 -2.64 33.79 0.83
C PRO A 328 -3.81 34.67 1.28
N GLY A 329 -4.60 34.22 2.27
CA GLY A 329 -5.51 35.10 3.01
C GLY A 329 -6.99 34.70 3.09
N TRP A 330 -7.44 33.59 2.48
CA TRP A 330 -8.82 33.11 2.61
C TRP A 330 -8.87 31.63 3.04
N GLY A 331 -8.56 31.37 4.31
CA GLY A 331 -8.55 30.03 4.94
C GLY A 331 -7.79 30.05 6.27
N LEU A 332 -7.96 29.02 7.12
CA LEU A 332 -7.30 28.91 8.44
C LEU A 332 -5.82 29.31 8.36
N GLU A 333 -5.36 30.15 9.30
CA GLU A 333 -4.07 30.87 9.31
C GLU A 333 -2.79 29.97 9.36
N TRP A 334 -2.89 28.66 9.06
CA TRP A 334 -1.82 27.67 9.19
C TRP A 334 -0.82 27.62 8.03
N SER A 335 -1.08 28.31 6.91
CA SER A 335 -0.23 28.26 5.71
C SER A 335 1.18 28.79 5.95
N ASP A 336 1.33 29.72 6.89
CA ASP A 336 2.60 30.38 7.18
C ASP A 336 3.47 29.59 8.17
N VAL A 337 2.95 28.47 8.70
CA VAL A 337 3.66 27.63 9.66
C VAL A 337 4.53 26.62 8.91
N PRO A 338 5.87 26.66 9.02
CA PRO A 338 6.75 25.71 8.33
C PRO A 338 6.41 24.26 8.70
N ARG A 339 6.32 23.32 7.74
CA ARG A 339 6.06 21.90 8.01
C ARG A 339 7.37 21.12 8.21
N ASP A 340 8.20 21.63 9.11
CA ASP A 340 9.54 21.15 9.41
C ASP A 340 9.68 20.81 10.91
N GLU A 341 10.91 20.56 11.36
CA GLU A 341 11.26 20.28 12.77
C GLU A 341 10.84 21.41 13.74
N THR A 342 10.54 22.61 13.25
CA THR A 342 10.07 23.72 14.07
C THR A 342 8.57 23.66 14.38
N THR A 343 7.84 22.73 13.76
CA THR A 343 6.38 22.53 13.92
C THR A 343 6.03 21.07 14.19
N LEU A 344 6.75 20.12 13.60
CA LEU A 344 6.52 18.68 13.76
C LEU A 344 7.47 18.11 14.83
N CYS A 345 6.97 17.17 15.62
CA CYS A 345 7.78 16.46 16.60
C CYS A 345 8.67 15.40 15.93
N PHE A 346 9.97 15.44 16.18
CA PHE A 346 10.91 14.43 15.69
C PHE A 346 11.50 13.62 16.84
N LEU A 347 10.87 12.49 17.16
CA LEU A 347 11.14 11.72 18.37
C LEU A 347 12.58 11.17 18.45
N SER A 348 13.24 10.94 17.33
CA SER A 348 14.62 10.42 17.33
C SER A 348 15.66 11.42 17.88
N LEU A 349 15.30 12.69 18.09
CA LEU A 349 16.16 13.68 18.74
C LEU A 349 16.02 13.69 20.27
N PHE A 350 15.00 13.02 20.82
CA PHE A 350 14.70 13.05 22.24
C PHE A 350 15.29 11.82 22.93
N GLY A 351 16.51 11.93 23.45
CA GLY A 351 17.14 10.91 24.29
C GLY A 351 16.57 10.83 25.71
N GLY A 352 15.26 11.02 25.90
CA GLY A 352 14.69 11.31 27.22
C GLY A 352 13.20 11.05 27.37
N ALA A 353 12.62 10.04 26.69
CA ALA A 353 11.22 9.64 26.94
C ALA A 353 10.96 9.48 28.45
N GLU A 354 11.90 8.88 29.19
CA GLU A 354 11.79 8.70 30.64
C GLU A 354 11.70 10.00 31.46
N GLU A 355 12.35 11.08 31.01
CA GLU A 355 12.26 12.42 31.63
C GLU A 355 10.87 13.03 31.44
N MET A 356 10.15 12.55 30.41
CA MET A 356 8.81 12.99 30.03
C MET A 356 7.70 12.13 30.67
N GLY A 357 8.06 11.25 31.61
CA GLY A 357 7.08 10.50 32.40
C GLY A 357 6.38 9.36 31.64
N PHE A 358 6.88 8.99 30.46
CA PHE A 358 6.45 7.80 29.73
C PHE A 358 7.64 7.05 29.14
N GLY A 359 7.48 5.78 28.84
CA GLY A 359 8.54 4.95 28.30
C GLY A 359 7.97 3.84 27.44
N PHE A 360 8.87 3.14 26.77
CA PHE A 360 8.54 1.84 26.24
C PHE A 360 8.40 0.84 27.40
N VAL A 361 7.57 -0.19 27.24
CA VAL A 361 7.42 -1.25 28.26
C VAL A 361 8.75 -1.96 28.53
N SER A 362 8.96 -2.41 29.77
CA SER A 362 10.17 -3.18 30.13
C SER A 362 10.22 -4.52 29.40
N PRO A 363 11.39 -5.18 29.32
CA PRO A 363 11.47 -6.54 28.79
C PRO A 363 10.51 -7.53 29.48
N GLU A 364 10.36 -7.44 30.80
CA GLU A 364 9.46 -8.29 31.59
C GLU A 364 8.00 -8.00 31.28
N GLU A 365 7.63 -6.73 31.14
CA GLU A 365 6.28 -6.33 30.72
C GLU A 365 5.98 -6.84 29.30
N LEU A 366 6.96 -6.72 28.40
CA LEU A 366 6.85 -7.16 27.00
C LEU A 366 6.67 -8.68 26.89
N GLU A 367 7.44 -9.45 27.65
CA GLU A 367 7.36 -10.92 27.73
C GLU A 367 6.02 -11.40 28.29
N ASN A 368 5.38 -10.60 29.16
CA ASN A 368 4.13 -10.91 29.82
C ASN A 368 2.91 -10.17 29.24
N LEU A 369 3.02 -9.58 28.04
CA LEU A 369 1.89 -8.89 27.44
C LEU A 369 0.68 -9.83 27.30
N PRO A 370 -0.52 -9.37 27.69
CA PRO A 370 -1.73 -10.14 27.49
C PRO A 370 -1.97 -10.35 26.00
N PHE A 371 -2.73 -11.39 25.65
CA PHE A 371 -3.17 -11.57 24.27
C PHE A 371 -4.06 -10.38 23.86
N PRO A 372 -3.69 -9.62 22.83
CA PRO A 372 -4.55 -8.58 22.32
C PRO A 372 -5.75 -9.23 21.62
N SER A 373 -6.74 -8.40 21.29
CA SER A 373 -7.78 -8.84 20.37
C SER A 373 -7.22 -8.99 18.95
N GLN A 374 -7.95 -9.68 18.09
CA GLN A 374 -7.73 -9.62 16.64
C GLN A 374 -8.77 -8.72 16.01
N TRP A 375 -8.36 -7.98 14.99
CA TRP A 375 -9.26 -7.11 14.25
C TRP A 375 -9.48 -7.67 12.84
N THR A 376 -10.76 -7.83 12.51
CA THR A 376 -11.24 -8.36 11.23
C THR A 376 -12.10 -7.29 10.55
N GLN A 377 -12.59 -7.54 9.35
CA GLN A 377 -13.59 -6.66 8.72
C GLN A 377 -14.92 -6.61 9.50
N GLU A 378 -15.16 -7.60 10.38
CA GLU A 378 -16.36 -7.70 11.23
C GLU A 378 -16.17 -7.00 12.59
N GLY A 379 -14.95 -6.55 12.88
CA GLY A 379 -14.58 -5.89 14.13
C GLY A 379 -13.67 -6.71 15.03
N ARG A 380 -13.71 -6.37 16.32
CA ARG A 380 -12.86 -6.94 17.38
C ARG A 380 -13.29 -8.37 17.72
N GLN A 381 -12.34 -9.29 17.67
CA GLN A 381 -12.52 -10.71 18.00
C GLN A 381 -11.45 -11.18 18.99
N GLU A 382 -11.71 -12.30 19.65
CA GLU A 382 -10.68 -12.96 20.47
C GLU A 382 -9.57 -13.52 19.57
N MET A 383 -8.31 -13.38 19.99
CA MET A 383 -7.19 -13.94 19.23
C MET A 383 -7.29 -15.46 19.17
N ARG A 384 -7.29 -16.01 17.94
CA ARG A 384 -7.31 -17.46 17.72
C ARG A 384 -6.06 -18.12 18.28
N SER A 385 -6.19 -19.38 18.72
CA SER A 385 -5.12 -20.17 19.36
C SER A 385 -3.82 -20.21 18.56
N GLU A 386 -3.93 -20.29 17.25
CA GLU A 386 -2.84 -20.41 16.30
C GLU A 386 -1.95 -19.15 16.33
N TRP A 387 -2.56 -17.98 16.45
CA TRP A 387 -1.87 -16.70 16.58
C TRP A 387 -1.27 -16.47 17.97
N ARG A 388 -1.81 -17.10 19.02
CA ARG A 388 -1.29 -16.97 20.40
C ARG A 388 0.12 -17.52 20.56
N SER A 389 0.42 -18.63 19.89
CA SER A 389 1.76 -19.23 19.90
C SER A 389 2.77 -18.27 19.29
N LEU A 390 2.43 -17.73 18.12
CA LEU A 390 3.25 -16.73 17.44
C LEU A 390 3.41 -15.46 18.30
N TRP A 391 2.31 -14.91 18.84
CA TRP A 391 2.34 -13.76 19.74
C TRP A 391 3.34 -13.92 20.88
N ARG A 392 3.27 -15.03 21.63
CA ARG A 392 4.19 -15.30 22.75
C ARG A 392 5.64 -15.36 22.28
N ARG A 393 5.89 -16.06 21.17
CA ARG A 393 7.24 -16.17 20.61
C ARG A 393 7.81 -14.80 20.25
N GLU A 394 7.02 -13.95 19.59
CA GLU A 394 7.45 -12.61 19.21
C GLU A 394 7.64 -11.70 20.44
N CYS A 395 6.79 -11.78 21.47
CA CYS A 395 6.97 -11.08 22.73
C CYS A 395 8.28 -11.47 23.44
N THR A 396 8.56 -12.77 23.57
CA THR A 396 9.80 -13.27 24.18
C THR A 396 11.03 -12.86 23.36
N GLY A 397 10.98 -12.97 22.03
CA GLY A 397 12.07 -12.56 21.15
C GLY A 397 12.34 -11.05 21.21
N ALA A 398 11.29 -10.23 21.21
CA ALA A 398 11.40 -8.79 21.37
C ALA A 398 11.99 -8.44 22.75
N ALA A 399 11.51 -9.05 23.84
CA ALA A 399 12.03 -8.82 25.18
C ALA A 399 13.54 -9.13 25.29
N ALA A 400 13.99 -10.24 24.68
CA ALA A 400 15.41 -10.57 24.63
C ALA A 400 16.24 -9.52 23.88
N LEU A 401 15.76 -9.07 22.72
CA LEU A 401 16.43 -8.01 21.95
C LEU A 401 16.46 -6.67 22.69
N LEU A 402 15.43 -6.34 23.45
CA LEU A 402 15.40 -5.12 24.27
C LEU A 402 16.47 -5.18 25.38
N ARG A 403 16.59 -6.32 26.08
CA ARG A 403 17.67 -6.53 27.06
C ARG A 403 19.05 -6.37 26.44
N GLU A 404 19.27 -6.93 25.25
CA GLU A 404 20.54 -6.77 24.54
C GLU A 404 20.88 -5.31 24.21
N ILE A 405 19.87 -4.50 23.86
CA ILE A 405 20.03 -3.06 23.60
C ILE A 405 20.38 -2.34 24.91
N GLU A 406 19.62 -2.58 25.98
CA GLU A 406 19.83 -1.96 27.30
C GLU A 406 21.22 -2.31 27.89
N GLU A 407 21.66 -3.56 27.77
CA GLU A 407 22.98 -4.02 28.23
C GLU A 407 24.12 -3.33 27.47
N GLU A 408 23.97 -3.12 26.17
CA GLU A 408 24.99 -2.45 25.35
C GLU A 408 25.09 -0.96 25.66
N GLU A 409 23.96 -0.27 25.81
CA GLU A 409 23.95 1.15 26.22
C GLU A 409 24.63 1.34 27.58
N THR A 410 24.33 0.44 28.52
CA THR A 410 24.97 0.40 29.84
C THR A 410 26.47 0.16 29.73
N ALA A 411 26.90 -0.81 28.91
CA ALA A 411 28.32 -1.15 28.73
C ALA A 411 29.15 -0.02 28.09
N GLU A 412 28.53 0.79 27.22
CA GLU A 412 29.18 1.94 26.60
C GLU A 412 29.23 3.18 27.51
N GLY A 413 28.70 3.09 28.74
CA GLY A 413 28.65 4.20 29.69
C GLY A 413 27.83 5.39 29.18
N LYS A 414 26.94 5.13 28.23
CA LYS A 414 26.08 6.13 27.62
C LYS A 414 24.85 6.26 28.52
N ASP A 415 24.79 7.34 29.30
CA ASP A 415 23.55 7.81 29.96
C ASP A 415 22.62 8.45 28.90
N ARG A 416 22.40 7.72 27.82
CA ARG A 416 21.50 8.13 26.73
C ARG A 416 20.18 7.47 27.11
N GLY A 417 19.18 8.27 27.46
CA GLY A 417 17.88 7.74 27.85
C GLY A 417 17.36 6.71 26.85
N ALA A 418 16.63 5.73 27.35
CA ALA A 418 16.22 4.51 26.65
C ALA A 418 15.85 4.74 25.17
N VAL A 419 16.41 3.91 24.28
CA VAL A 419 16.06 3.92 22.85
C VAL A 419 14.56 3.75 22.66
N PHE A 420 13.91 4.77 22.12
CA PHE A 420 12.50 4.66 21.74
C PHE A 420 12.36 4.03 20.35
N VAL A 421 12.42 2.69 20.27
CA VAL A 421 12.42 1.96 18.99
C VAL A 421 11.20 2.26 18.09
N PRO A 422 9.98 2.51 18.59
CA PRO A 422 8.89 3.01 17.76
C PRO A 422 9.23 4.24 16.90
N ALA A 423 10.00 5.19 17.45
CA ALA A 423 10.43 6.36 16.68
C ALA A 423 11.40 5.99 15.55
N TYR A 424 12.31 5.04 15.80
CA TYR A 424 13.17 4.50 14.74
C TYR A 424 12.34 3.85 13.63
N LEU A 425 11.38 3.00 13.99
CA LEU A 425 10.52 2.34 13.01
C LEU A 425 9.75 3.35 12.17
N PHE A 426 9.03 4.30 12.78
CA PHE A 426 8.26 5.32 12.06
C PHE A 426 9.16 6.20 11.18
N SER A 427 10.36 6.54 11.66
CA SER A 427 11.34 7.27 10.86
C SER A 427 11.79 6.48 9.63
N ARG A 428 12.10 5.19 9.78
CA ARG A 428 12.45 4.31 8.64
C ARG A 428 11.33 4.17 7.64
N LEU A 429 10.11 3.89 8.11
CA LEU A 429 8.93 3.76 7.23
C LEU A 429 8.69 5.03 6.43
N GLY A 430 8.73 6.20 7.09
CA GLY A 430 8.59 7.49 6.43
C GLY A 430 9.67 7.70 5.36
N PHE A 431 10.93 7.50 5.74
CA PHE A 431 12.07 7.65 4.82
C PHE A 431 11.96 6.73 3.60
N GLU A 432 11.64 5.45 3.78
CA GLU A 432 11.48 4.48 2.68
C GLU A 432 10.35 4.87 1.72
N CYS A 433 9.20 5.35 2.25
CA CYS A 433 8.11 5.88 1.44
C CYS A 433 8.53 7.13 0.63
N GLY A 434 9.21 8.07 1.27
CA GLY A 434 9.67 9.31 0.62
C GLY A 434 10.72 9.04 -0.45
N ALA A 435 11.68 8.16 -0.15
CA ALA A 435 12.71 7.75 -1.08
C ALA A 435 12.12 7.05 -2.31
N PHE A 436 11.15 6.13 -2.13
CA PHE A 436 10.44 5.51 -3.25
C PHE A 436 9.78 6.56 -4.15
N LEU A 437 8.97 7.46 -3.58
CA LEU A 437 8.23 8.43 -4.39
C LEU A 437 9.19 9.39 -5.12
N ARG A 438 10.28 9.79 -4.47
CA ARG A 438 11.34 10.58 -5.12
C ARG A 438 11.92 9.88 -6.34
N GLU A 439 12.28 8.60 -6.23
CA GLU A 439 12.81 7.86 -7.37
C GLU A 439 11.76 7.69 -8.47
N LEU A 440 10.49 7.44 -8.12
CA LEU A 440 9.39 7.39 -9.10
C LEU A 440 9.25 8.72 -9.85
N HIS A 441 9.28 9.85 -9.15
CA HIS A 441 9.17 11.18 -9.73
C HIS A 441 10.41 11.57 -10.55
N ARG A 442 11.61 11.12 -10.17
CA ARG A 442 12.84 11.27 -10.96
C ARG A 442 12.74 10.56 -12.32
N LEU A 443 12.01 9.44 -12.37
CA LEU A 443 11.67 8.74 -13.62
C LEU A 443 10.56 9.43 -14.43
N ARG A 444 10.08 10.60 -13.99
CA ARG A 444 8.94 11.31 -14.58
C ARG A 444 7.69 10.42 -14.64
N ALA A 445 7.50 9.58 -13.62
CA ALA A 445 6.33 8.73 -13.48
C ALA A 445 5.45 9.23 -12.33
N SER A 446 4.14 9.19 -12.56
CA SER A 446 3.11 9.30 -11.52
C SER A 446 2.63 7.91 -11.15
N TRP A 447 2.34 7.71 -9.86
CA TRP A 447 1.72 6.51 -9.32
C TRP A 447 0.24 6.39 -9.69
N GLY A 448 -0.40 7.50 -10.08
CA GLY A 448 -1.76 7.50 -10.60
C GLY A 448 -2.57 8.71 -10.13
N THR A 449 -2.02 9.92 -10.25
CA THR A 449 -2.69 11.16 -9.87
C THR A 449 -3.27 11.84 -11.10
N TYR A 450 -4.59 11.94 -11.23
CA TYR A 450 -5.22 12.51 -12.43
C TYR A 450 -6.66 12.94 -12.19
N GLN A 451 -7.25 13.66 -13.16
CA GLN A 451 -8.67 13.97 -13.19
C GLN A 451 -9.35 13.27 -14.36
N ASP A 452 -10.61 12.86 -14.17
CA ASP A 452 -11.46 12.35 -15.24
C ASP A 452 -12.89 12.89 -15.11
N ALA A 453 -13.80 12.40 -15.95
CA ALA A 453 -15.20 12.83 -15.97
C ALA A 453 -15.98 12.48 -14.68
N LEU A 454 -15.43 11.63 -13.81
CA LEU A 454 -16.04 11.28 -12.52
C LEU A 454 -15.57 12.21 -11.40
N CYS A 455 -14.48 12.95 -11.60
CA CYS A 455 -14.00 13.95 -10.65
C CYS A 455 -14.86 15.22 -10.69
N HIS A 456 -15.17 15.78 -9.52
CA HIS A 456 -15.47 17.21 -9.46
C HIS A 456 -14.23 18.02 -9.91
N ALA A 457 -14.42 19.24 -10.42
CA ALA A 457 -13.33 20.08 -10.92
C ALA A 457 -12.20 20.33 -9.90
N SER A 458 -12.52 20.25 -8.60
CA SER A 458 -11.58 20.39 -7.48
C SER A 458 -11.08 19.05 -6.89
N GLN A 459 -11.46 17.91 -7.47
CA GLN A 459 -11.12 16.58 -7.00
C GLN A 459 -10.17 15.89 -7.97
N TRP A 460 -9.34 15.03 -7.42
CA TRP A 460 -8.35 14.26 -8.16
C TRP A 460 -8.43 12.82 -7.69
N HIS A 461 -8.25 11.90 -8.62
CA HIS A 461 -7.82 10.56 -8.25
C HIS A 461 -6.36 10.65 -7.83
N CYS A 462 -5.98 9.89 -6.80
CA CYS A 462 -4.59 9.70 -6.42
C CYS A 462 -4.42 8.27 -5.93
N ASN A 463 -3.57 7.51 -6.61
CA ASN A 463 -3.24 6.13 -6.23
C ASN A 463 -2.04 6.06 -5.26
N ALA A 464 -1.37 7.18 -4.95
CA ALA A 464 -0.28 7.17 -3.98
C ALA A 464 -0.83 7.05 -2.56
N HIS A 465 -0.93 5.80 -2.10
CA HIS A 465 -1.57 5.43 -0.84
C HIS A 465 -0.67 4.51 0.02
N SER A 466 -0.80 4.57 1.35
CA SER A 466 0.00 3.74 2.26
C SER A 466 -0.24 2.23 2.05
N ASN A 467 -1.40 1.81 1.55
CA ASN A 467 -1.62 0.39 1.22
C ASN A 467 -0.96 -0.07 -0.09
N ASN A 468 -0.39 0.85 -0.86
CA ASN A 468 0.49 0.50 -1.98
C ASN A 468 1.94 0.30 -1.52
N MET A 469 2.21 0.35 -0.21
CA MET A 469 3.44 -0.16 0.40
C MET A 469 3.15 -1.48 1.12
N VAL A 470 4.00 -2.46 0.92
CA VAL A 470 3.91 -3.80 1.51
C VAL A 470 5.07 -4.03 2.46
N VAL A 471 4.77 -4.62 3.61
CA VAL A 471 5.73 -5.02 4.64
C VAL A 471 6.46 -6.27 4.19
N LEU A 472 7.78 -6.21 4.21
CA LEU A 472 8.66 -7.34 3.88
C LEU A 472 8.91 -8.22 5.11
N PRO A 473 9.00 -9.56 4.92
CA PRO A 473 9.53 -10.43 5.95
C PRO A 473 11.00 -10.10 6.25
N PRO A 474 11.48 -10.34 7.48
CA PRO A 474 12.90 -10.28 7.77
C PRO A 474 13.62 -11.25 6.82
N GLN A 475 14.63 -10.76 6.11
CA GLN A 475 15.43 -11.64 5.26
C GLN A 475 16.23 -12.58 6.17
N GLU A 476 16.30 -13.87 5.84
CA GLU A 476 17.14 -14.80 6.61
C GLU A 476 18.57 -14.26 6.70
N GLU A 477 19.21 -14.45 7.85
CA GLU A 477 20.64 -14.15 8.01
C GLU A 477 21.41 -15.06 7.05
N GLN A 478 21.72 -14.55 5.85
CA GLN A 478 22.73 -15.16 5.01
C GLN A 478 24.05 -14.97 5.76
N GLY A 479 24.51 -16.04 6.40
CA GLY A 479 25.67 -16.00 7.32
C GLY A 479 26.82 -15.19 6.73
N GLY A 480 27.27 -14.17 7.47
CA GLY A 480 28.36 -13.29 7.06
C GLY A 480 28.00 -11.81 6.87
N GLN A 481 26.73 -11.41 7.05
CA GLN A 481 26.36 -10.00 6.99
C GLN A 481 26.73 -9.24 8.27
N THR A 482 27.15 -7.98 8.12
CA THR A 482 27.43 -7.12 9.28
C THR A 482 26.12 -6.47 9.81
N PRO A 483 26.07 -6.06 11.09
CA PRO A 483 24.91 -5.33 11.64
C PRO A 483 24.56 -4.05 10.86
N GLU A 484 25.55 -3.42 10.23
CA GLU A 484 25.35 -2.26 9.36
C GLU A 484 24.61 -2.67 8.09
N GLU A 485 25.05 -3.73 7.41
CA GLU A 485 24.36 -4.27 6.22
C GLU A 485 22.93 -4.70 6.53
N GLU A 486 22.70 -5.26 7.72
CA GLU A 486 21.37 -5.63 8.18
C GLU A 486 20.44 -4.42 8.29
N SER A 487 20.94 -3.29 8.80
CA SER A 487 20.13 -2.08 8.96
C SER A 487 19.76 -1.36 7.66
N LEU A 488 20.41 -1.72 6.55
CA LEU A 488 20.11 -1.24 5.22
C LEU A 488 18.95 -1.99 4.56
N ARG A 489 18.53 -3.12 5.17
CA ARG A 489 17.40 -3.90 4.65
C ARG A 489 16.12 -3.07 4.78
N PRO A 490 15.30 -3.02 3.72
CA PRO A 490 14.06 -2.26 3.76
C PRO A 490 13.00 -3.00 4.57
N PHE A 491 12.16 -2.23 5.28
CA PHE A 491 10.91 -2.76 5.84
C PHE A 491 9.83 -2.87 4.78
N LEU A 492 9.90 -2.03 3.74
CA LEU A 492 8.84 -1.86 2.78
C LEU A 492 9.26 -2.15 1.34
N CYS A 493 8.29 -2.57 0.54
CA CYS A 493 8.36 -2.63 -0.91
C CYS A 493 7.12 -1.96 -1.52
N PHE A 494 7.24 -1.40 -2.71
CA PHE A 494 6.09 -0.79 -3.39
C PHE A 494 5.27 -1.86 -4.14
N LEU A 495 3.96 -1.65 -4.22
CA LEU A 495 2.99 -2.45 -4.95
C LEU A 495 2.07 -1.52 -5.76
N ASP A 496 1.35 -2.10 -6.73
CA ASP A 496 0.19 -1.52 -7.38
C ASP A 496 0.50 -0.27 -8.19
N LEU A 497 0.98 -0.49 -9.40
CA LEU A 497 1.27 0.49 -10.45
C LEU A 497 0.25 0.38 -11.61
N ASP A 498 -0.95 -0.14 -11.36
CA ASP A 498 -1.95 -0.37 -12.40
C ASP A 498 -2.50 0.94 -12.99
N MET A 499 -2.48 2.00 -12.18
CA MET A 499 -2.80 3.38 -12.58
C MET A 499 -1.58 4.23 -12.88
N ALA A 500 -0.36 3.69 -12.83
CA ALA A 500 0.86 4.47 -13.03
C ALA A 500 1.07 4.82 -14.51
N PHE A 501 1.67 5.99 -14.76
CA PHE A 501 2.00 6.49 -16.10
C PHE A 501 3.16 7.46 -16.04
N ASP A 502 3.76 7.76 -17.19
CA ASP A 502 4.85 8.73 -17.30
C ASP A 502 4.43 9.97 -18.10
N GLU A 503 5.26 11.01 -18.03
CA GLU A 503 5.05 12.29 -18.72
C GLU A 503 4.76 12.12 -20.21
N ASP A 504 5.45 11.19 -20.88
CA ASP A 504 5.32 10.95 -22.31
C ASP A 504 4.02 10.21 -22.66
N THR A 505 3.54 9.34 -21.77
CA THR A 505 2.34 8.52 -22.00
C THR A 505 1.05 9.17 -21.52
N PHE A 506 1.12 10.21 -20.68
CA PHE A 506 -0.04 10.81 -20.05
C PHE A 506 -1.06 11.39 -21.06
N VAL A 507 -2.33 11.15 -20.78
CA VAL A 507 -3.49 11.62 -21.55
C VAL A 507 -4.41 12.38 -20.60
N ASP A 508 -4.48 13.70 -20.78
CA ASP A 508 -5.40 14.53 -20.01
C ASP A 508 -6.85 14.30 -20.45
N PHE A 509 -7.66 13.73 -19.54
CA PHE A 509 -9.09 13.55 -19.78
C PHE A 509 -9.90 14.82 -19.54
N ALA A 510 -9.43 15.76 -18.72
CA ALA A 510 -10.19 16.96 -18.36
C ALA A 510 -10.38 17.88 -19.59
N SER A 511 -9.34 18.09 -20.40
CA SER A 511 -9.45 18.88 -21.65
C SER A 511 -10.43 18.30 -22.66
N SER A 512 -10.72 17.00 -22.60
CA SER A 512 -11.69 16.36 -23.50
C SER A 512 -13.15 16.66 -23.15
N THR A 513 -13.43 17.12 -21.93
CA THR A 513 -14.79 17.35 -21.41
C THR A 513 -15.33 18.75 -21.65
N SER A 514 -14.64 19.59 -22.43
CA SER A 514 -15.07 20.97 -22.67
C SER A 514 -16.53 21.01 -23.13
N SER A 515 -17.36 21.56 -22.24
CA SER A 515 -18.71 22.02 -22.49
C SER A 515 -18.80 22.70 -23.88
N PRO A 516 -19.86 22.47 -24.66
CA PRO A 516 -20.04 23.03 -26.02
C PRO A 516 -20.07 24.57 -26.10
N SER A 517 -19.76 25.28 -25.02
CA SER A 517 -19.86 26.73 -24.87
C SER A 517 -18.55 27.53 -25.10
N PHE A 518 -17.41 26.91 -25.39
CA PHE A 518 -16.17 27.66 -25.73
C PHE A 518 -15.41 27.07 -26.94
N PRO A 519 -15.78 27.43 -28.19
CA PRO A 519 -15.24 26.82 -29.41
C PRO A 519 -13.83 27.27 -29.83
N GLU A 520 -13.26 28.35 -29.29
CA GLU A 520 -12.06 28.98 -29.88
C GLU A 520 -10.70 28.46 -29.35
N HIS A 521 -10.66 27.68 -28.26
CA HIS A 521 -9.39 27.21 -27.69
C HIS A 521 -8.94 25.82 -28.18
N GLN A 522 -9.82 25.00 -28.77
CA GLN A 522 -9.46 23.66 -29.24
C GLN A 522 -8.63 23.66 -30.53
N GLN A 523 -8.76 24.68 -31.38
CA GLN A 523 -8.16 24.67 -32.71
C GLN A 523 -6.64 24.95 -32.71
N LYS A 524 -6.09 25.52 -31.62
CA LYS A 524 -4.63 25.70 -31.45
C LYS A 524 -3.93 24.55 -30.71
N GLN A 525 -4.67 23.59 -30.15
CA GLN A 525 -4.11 22.36 -29.59
C GLN A 525 -3.92 21.25 -30.64
N GLY A 526 -4.51 21.37 -31.83
CA GLY A 526 -4.37 20.39 -32.92
C GLY A 526 -2.94 20.23 -33.49
N GLU A 527 -2.02 21.13 -33.15
CA GLU A 527 -0.60 21.05 -33.54
C GLU A 527 0.38 20.89 -32.37
N ARG A 528 -0.09 21.04 -31.10
CA ARG A 528 0.71 20.58 -29.96
C ARG A 528 0.63 19.05 -29.99
N SER A 529 1.77 18.44 -30.28
CA SER A 529 1.99 17.01 -30.46
C SER A 529 1.00 16.11 -29.73
N LEU A 530 0.47 15.14 -30.48
CA LEU A 530 -0.47 14.07 -30.10
C LEU A 530 0.00 13.19 -28.91
N GLY A 531 0.31 13.76 -27.75
CA GLY A 531 0.76 13.07 -26.52
C GLY A 531 1.75 13.92 -25.72
N GLY A 532 1.61 13.92 -24.40
CA GLY A 532 2.45 14.68 -23.48
C GLY A 532 1.78 15.94 -22.97
N VAL A 533 1.70 16.06 -21.65
CA VAL A 533 1.26 17.28 -20.97
C VAL A 533 2.47 18.19 -20.78
N GLY A 534 2.24 19.51 -20.70
CA GLY A 534 3.35 20.44 -20.51
C GLY A 534 4.12 20.07 -19.24
N LYS A 535 5.46 20.15 -19.29
CA LYS A 535 6.33 19.79 -18.16
C LYS A 535 5.86 20.40 -16.83
N GLU A 536 5.48 21.67 -16.84
CA GLU A 536 4.98 22.38 -15.65
C GLU A 536 3.68 21.80 -15.09
N GLU A 537 2.79 21.32 -15.96
CA GLU A 537 1.52 20.73 -15.56
C GLU A 537 1.72 19.30 -15.03
N PHE A 538 2.63 18.53 -15.64
CA PHE A 538 3.03 17.24 -15.07
C PHE A 538 3.78 17.43 -13.74
N ASP A 539 4.61 18.46 -13.59
CA ASP A 539 5.28 18.80 -12.32
C ASP A 539 4.26 19.11 -11.22
N ARG A 540 3.16 19.81 -11.55
CA ARG A 540 2.05 20.06 -10.60
C ARG A 540 1.35 18.78 -10.18
N LEU A 541 1.15 17.85 -11.11
CA LEU A 541 0.55 16.55 -10.85
C LEU A 541 1.43 15.72 -9.88
N LEU A 542 2.73 15.63 -10.15
CA LEU A 542 3.68 14.96 -9.26
C LEU A 542 3.77 15.65 -7.88
N PHE A 543 3.73 16.98 -7.85
CA PHE A 543 3.72 17.71 -6.58
C PHE A 543 2.46 17.41 -5.77
N ARG A 544 1.28 17.36 -6.40
CA ARG A 544 0.03 16.95 -5.74
C ARG A 544 0.11 15.52 -5.22
N GLU A 545 0.65 14.60 -6.01
CA GLU A 545 0.86 13.21 -5.60
C GLU A 545 1.73 13.10 -4.35
N HIS A 546 2.81 13.89 -4.29
CA HIS A 546 3.68 13.99 -3.12
C HIS A 546 2.96 14.46 -1.86
N LEU A 547 2.13 15.50 -1.98
CA LEU A 547 1.34 16.02 -0.86
C LEU A 547 0.28 15.03 -0.40
N ASN A 548 -0.46 14.43 -1.33
CA ASN A 548 -1.50 13.44 -1.03
C ASN A 548 -0.91 12.22 -0.33
N PHE A 549 0.23 11.70 -0.81
CA PHE A 549 0.85 10.54 -0.17
C PHE A 549 1.31 10.83 1.25
N LEU A 550 1.87 12.03 1.49
CA LEU A 550 2.22 12.47 2.84
C LEU A 550 0.99 12.60 3.75
N GLU A 551 -0.08 13.21 3.25
CA GLU A 551 -1.32 13.40 3.98
C GLU A 551 -1.94 12.06 4.42
N VAL A 552 -1.97 11.11 3.48
CA VAL A 552 -2.35 9.72 3.71
C VAL A 552 -1.50 9.07 4.79
N LEU A 553 -0.18 9.16 4.68
CA LEU A 553 0.78 8.59 5.64
C LEU A 553 0.63 9.22 7.04
N ALA A 554 0.24 10.49 7.10
CA ALA A 554 -0.05 11.21 8.33
C ALA A 554 -1.40 10.83 8.97
N GLY A 555 -2.20 9.97 8.32
CA GLY A 555 -3.44 9.41 8.87
C GLY A 555 -4.73 10.05 8.36
N ALA A 556 -4.71 10.82 7.28
CA ALA A 556 -5.91 11.54 6.79
C ALA A 556 -6.92 10.67 6.04
N ASP A 557 -6.51 9.49 5.56
CA ASP A 557 -7.37 8.67 4.72
C ASP A 557 -8.10 7.57 5.52
N ALA A 558 -9.36 7.32 5.14
CA ALA A 558 -10.21 6.26 5.64
C ALA A 558 -9.62 4.85 5.45
N SER A 559 -8.63 4.71 4.55
CA SER A 559 -7.91 3.47 4.30
C SER A 559 -6.44 3.49 4.72
N SER A 560 -5.92 4.57 5.34
CA SER A 560 -4.47 4.70 5.66
C SER A 560 -4.01 4.13 6.97
N GLY A 561 -4.88 3.48 7.73
CA GLY A 561 -4.35 2.43 8.59
C GLY A 561 -5.37 1.73 9.42
N VAL A 562 -6.14 2.44 10.22
CA VAL A 562 -7.07 1.76 11.11
C VAL A 562 -8.31 1.37 10.31
N PRO A 563 -8.66 0.06 10.19
CA PRO A 563 -9.92 -0.32 9.59
C PRO A 563 -11.05 0.48 10.25
N GLN A 564 -12.08 0.85 9.50
CA GLN A 564 -13.20 1.65 10.04
C GLN A 564 -13.77 1.08 11.35
N VAL A 565 -13.72 -0.25 11.50
CA VAL A 565 -14.15 -0.97 12.70
C VAL A 565 -13.27 -0.75 13.94
N ALA A 566 -12.04 -0.31 13.77
CA ALA A 566 -11.06 -0.07 14.82
C ALA A 566 -10.89 1.42 15.16
N LEU A 567 -11.40 2.34 14.34
CA LEU A 567 -11.29 3.80 14.58
C LEU A 567 -11.83 4.19 15.96
N ARG A 568 -12.98 3.64 16.35
CA ARG A 568 -13.59 3.93 17.66
C ARG A 568 -12.69 3.56 18.85
N GLU A 569 -11.89 2.50 18.72
CA GLU A 569 -10.95 2.08 19.77
C GLU A 569 -9.76 3.05 19.86
N VAL A 570 -9.35 3.61 18.72
CA VAL A 570 -8.26 4.60 18.65
C VAL A 570 -8.75 5.96 19.13
N ASP A 571 -9.94 6.38 18.72
CA ASP A 571 -10.57 7.66 19.10
C ASP A 571 -10.89 7.71 20.60
N GLY A 572 -11.16 6.56 21.22
CA GLY A 572 -11.47 6.45 22.65
C GLY A 572 -10.28 6.57 23.61
N ARG A 573 -9.07 6.82 23.10
CA ARG A 573 -7.84 6.89 23.90
C ARG A 573 -7.73 8.15 24.73
N CYS A 574 -6.91 8.09 25.78
CA CYS A 574 -6.55 9.28 26.52
C CYS A 574 -5.67 10.22 25.68
N ALA A 575 -5.70 11.51 26.00
CA ALA A 575 -4.95 12.55 25.30
C ALA A 575 -3.43 12.27 25.24
N ALA A 576 -2.87 11.64 26.29
CA ALA A 576 -1.44 11.28 26.31
C ALA A 576 -1.08 10.27 25.21
N LEU A 577 -1.89 9.21 25.03
CA LEU A 577 -1.67 8.23 23.97
C LEU A 577 -1.91 8.82 22.58
N GLN A 578 -2.92 9.67 22.44
CA GLN A 578 -3.18 10.41 21.19
C GLN A 578 -1.99 11.30 20.82
N GLY A 579 -1.42 12.02 21.81
CA GLY A 579 -0.22 12.83 21.61
C GLY A 579 1.01 11.99 21.22
N VAL A 580 1.24 10.82 21.84
CA VAL A 580 2.34 9.92 21.44
C VAL A 580 2.15 9.44 20.00
N GLN A 581 0.92 9.08 19.62
CA GLN A 581 0.59 8.69 18.26
C GLN A 581 0.85 9.82 17.26
N SER A 582 0.41 11.05 17.56
CA SER A 582 0.70 12.23 16.74
C SER A 582 2.20 12.50 16.61
N ALA A 583 2.99 12.34 17.67
CA ALA A 583 4.45 12.54 17.61
C ALA A 583 5.16 11.47 16.75
N LEU A 584 4.66 10.23 16.75
CA LEU A 584 5.15 9.18 15.86
C LEU A 584 4.79 9.47 14.39
N LEU A 585 3.56 9.91 14.12
CA LEU A 585 3.13 10.30 12.77
C LEU A 585 3.89 11.53 12.24
N ASP A 586 4.21 12.51 13.11
CA ASP A 586 5.12 13.61 12.78
C ASP A 586 6.51 13.11 12.41
N THR A 587 7.03 12.13 13.17
CA THR A 587 8.34 11.52 12.92
C THR A 587 8.36 10.83 11.56
N LEU A 588 7.28 10.14 11.21
CA LEU A 588 7.08 9.52 9.89
C LEU A 588 7.01 10.60 8.79
N ALA A 589 6.20 11.64 8.97
CA ALA A 589 6.02 12.72 7.99
C ALA A 589 7.34 13.47 7.72
N LEU A 590 8.09 13.84 8.77
CA LEU A 590 9.40 14.48 8.63
C LEU A 590 10.40 13.58 7.91
N SER A 591 10.41 12.29 8.25
CA SER A 591 11.34 11.34 7.62
C SER A 591 10.96 11.07 6.16
N TYR A 592 9.67 11.08 5.84
CA TYR A 592 9.17 11.08 4.47
C TYR A 592 9.67 12.29 3.70
N LEU A 593 9.56 13.50 4.26
CA LEU A 593 10.05 14.71 3.60
C LEU A 593 11.55 14.61 3.31
N ARG A 594 12.36 14.16 4.28
CA ARG A 594 13.81 13.94 4.08
C ARG A 594 14.11 12.88 3.01
N GLY A 595 13.39 11.76 3.07
CA GLY A 595 13.48 10.72 2.05
C GLY A 595 13.09 11.24 0.67
N TYR A 596 12.10 12.12 0.59
CA TYR A 596 11.64 12.70 -0.67
C TYR A 596 12.61 13.78 -1.21
N THR A 597 13.21 14.60 -0.35
CA THR A 597 14.14 15.68 -0.77
C THR A 597 15.55 15.19 -1.06
N GLY A 598 15.92 13.98 -0.62
CA GLY A 598 17.31 13.50 -0.74
C GLY A 598 18.23 14.04 0.33
N GLU A 599 17.67 14.42 1.48
CA GLU A 599 18.46 14.68 2.68
C GLU A 599 18.92 13.34 3.25
N ASP A 600 19.98 12.79 2.63
CA ASP A 600 20.48 11.42 2.83
C ASP A 600 21.02 11.12 4.23
N ARG A 601 20.97 12.08 5.14
CA ARG A 601 21.36 11.86 6.53
C ARG A 601 20.15 11.38 7.29
N PHE A 602 19.98 10.06 7.31
CA PHE A 602 19.33 9.45 8.46
C PHE A 602 20.06 9.97 9.70
N PRO A 603 19.37 10.58 10.68
CA PRO A 603 20.06 11.03 11.89
C PRO A 603 20.77 9.80 12.44
N SER A 604 22.10 9.88 12.52
CA SER A 604 22.93 8.78 12.97
C SER A 604 22.39 8.34 14.33
N SER A 605 21.74 7.16 14.37
CA SER A 605 21.24 6.63 15.63
C SER A 605 22.43 6.47 16.57
N PRO A 606 22.34 6.89 17.83
CA PRO A 606 23.41 6.73 18.80
C PRO A 606 23.79 5.28 19.12
N VAL A 607 22.98 4.31 18.66
CA VAL A 607 23.06 2.87 18.92
C VAL A 607 23.26 2.12 17.59
N LYS A 608 23.95 0.96 17.65
CA LYS A 608 24.22 0.12 16.49
C LYS A 608 22.92 -0.16 15.72
N PRO A 609 22.82 0.25 14.45
CA PRO A 609 21.59 0.16 13.68
C PRO A 609 20.97 -1.25 13.62
N GLY A 610 21.79 -2.31 13.53
CA GLY A 610 21.30 -3.69 13.38
C GLY A 610 20.39 -4.19 14.51
N ARG A 611 20.73 -3.96 15.78
CA ARG A 611 19.91 -4.47 16.91
C ARG A 611 18.56 -3.77 17.03
N ILE A 612 18.55 -2.45 16.91
CA ILE A 612 17.30 -1.67 16.87
C ILE A 612 16.46 -2.10 15.68
N HIS A 613 17.09 -2.34 14.53
CA HIS A 613 16.42 -2.81 13.33
C HIS A 613 15.74 -4.18 13.54
N ARG A 614 16.43 -5.14 14.17
CA ARG A 614 15.85 -6.45 14.54
C ARG A 614 14.69 -6.32 15.53
N PHE A 615 14.81 -5.44 16.54
CA PHE A 615 13.71 -5.19 17.46
C PHE A 615 12.51 -4.54 16.75
N ALA A 616 12.76 -3.59 15.85
CA ALA A 616 11.72 -2.98 15.02
C ALA A 616 11.00 -4.01 14.14
N HIS A 617 11.70 -5.01 13.57
CA HIS A 617 11.06 -6.14 12.89
C HIS A 617 10.18 -6.97 13.83
N SER A 618 10.58 -7.16 15.08
CA SER A 618 9.74 -7.85 16.07
C SER A 618 8.46 -7.06 16.38
N LEU A 619 8.55 -5.74 16.50
CA LEU A 619 7.38 -4.86 16.63
C LEU A 619 6.46 -4.96 15.40
N VAL A 620 7.03 -4.94 14.19
CA VAL A 620 6.28 -5.14 12.95
C VAL A 620 5.50 -6.46 13.01
N ARG A 621 6.14 -7.56 13.43
CA ARG A 621 5.50 -8.87 13.53
C ARG A 621 4.37 -8.90 14.55
N LEU A 622 4.54 -8.29 15.72
CA LEU A 622 3.47 -8.13 16.71
C LEU A 622 2.26 -7.38 16.11
N CYS A 623 2.50 -6.30 15.36
CA CYS A 623 1.44 -5.54 14.68
C CYS A 623 0.72 -6.40 13.63
N LEU A 624 1.46 -7.19 12.86
CA LEU A 624 0.87 -8.09 11.86
C LEU A 624 0.05 -9.21 12.50
N VAL A 625 0.42 -9.73 13.67
CA VAL A 625 -0.34 -10.77 14.39
C VAL A 625 -1.71 -10.24 14.82
N VAL A 626 -1.75 -8.99 15.30
CA VAL A 626 -2.98 -8.28 15.69
C VAL A 626 -3.93 -8.11 14.51
N MET A 627 -3.37 -7.86 13.32
CA MET A 627 -4.09 -7.63 12.08
C MET A 627 -4.15 -8.86 11.16
N ALA A 628 -3.79 -10.05 11.65
CA ALA A 628 -3.56 -11.21 10.79
C ALA A 628 -4.82 -11.64 10.01
N GLU A 629 -5.99 -11.54 10.64
CA GLU A 629 -7.29 -11.89 10.06
C GLU A 629 -7.94 -10.71 9.32
N CYS A 630 -7.31 -9.54 9.29
CA CYS A 630 -7.76 -8.43 8.46
C CYS A 630 -7.34 -8.69 7.01
N VAL A 631 -8.31 -8.59 6.10
CA VAL A 631 -8.05 -8.59 4.65
C VAL A 631 -8.07 -7.13 4.20
N ALA A 632 -7.01 -6.70 3.51
CA ALA A 632 -6.86 -5.34 3.01
C ALA A 632 -7.91 -4.91 1.99
#